data_AF-A0A7J3X916-F1
#
_entry.id   AF-A0A7J3X916-F1
#
_cell.length_a   1.000
_cell.length_b   1.000
_cell.length_c   1.000
_cell.angle_alpha   90.00
_cell.angle_beta   90.00
_cell.angle_gamma   90.00
#
_symmetry.space_group_name_H-M   'P 1'
#
loop_
_entity.id
_entity.type
_entity.pdbx_description
1 polymer ?
#
loop_
_entity_poly.entity_id
_entity_poly.type
_entity_poly.pdbx_seq_one_letter_code
_entity_poly.pdbx_strand_id
1 'polypeptide(L)'
;MGSLERFTKIEEDFLQSADWEVFENANMTPSPGALLDFVLDKVLKTPQVLSEFLPSEAVEAHFSGDIHVHKLPYSLWIPYCTGWSVARLMQLGLRTPSVVAAPPKHFDSALSQLVDFLYVAQQEWTGAQALSAVDLYLAPFVERDGLPLEKVRQRLQSMLYQLNVPARIGMQTPFTNVTLVFDTSQSFLEAPAIVGGSRVGSLGDFVEGALLVGRALFELYAAGDALGRPFTFPIPTLMLTKNFDWSGRRWGELTDLIFEAVARKGTAYF
;
A
#
# COMPACT_ATOMS: atom_id res chain seq x y z
N MET A 1 23.62 -25.67 24.08
CA MET A 1 24.15 -25.15 22.81
C MET A 1 24.76 -23.79 23.06
N GLY A 2 25.97 -23.56 22.54
CA GLY A 2 26.55 -22.22 22.48
C GLY A 2 25.76 -21.29 21.55
N SER A 3 25.97 -19.98 21.66
CA SER A 3 25.32 -18.99 20.79
C SER A 3 25.62 -19.22 19.31
N LEU A 4 26.86 -19.63 18.99
CA LEU A 4 27.28 -19.95 17.63
C LEU A 4 26.55 -21.17 17.07
N GLU A 5 26.47 -22.27 17.82
CA GLU A 5 25.75 -23.48 17.39
C GLU A 5 24.26 -23.20 17.13
N ARG A 6 23.63 -22.36 17.96
CA ARG A 6 22.22 -21.96 17.76
C ARG A 6 22.06 -21.17 16.47
N PHE A 7 22.96 -20.24 16.18
CA PHE A 7 22.92 -19.46 14.95
C PHE A 7 23.12 -20.34 13.72
N THR A 8 24.14 -21.20 13.72
CA THR A 8 24.42 -22.12 12.59
C THR A 8 23.22 -22.99 12.27
N LYS A 9 22.53 -23.51 13.30
CA LYS A 9 21.31 -24.29 13.08
C LYS A 9 20.19 -23.47 12.39
N ILE A 10 19.94 -22.24 12.85
CA ILE A 10 18.91 -21.37 12.25
C ILE A 10 19.26 -21.06 10.78
N GLU A 11 20.53 -20.81 10.49
CA GLU A 11 21.02 -20.58 9.12
C GLU A 11 20.81 -21.82 8.24
N GLU A 12 21.17 -23.01 8.72
CA GLU A 12 20.95 -24.27 8.01
C GLU A 12 19.45 -24.52 7.75
N ASP A 13 18.59 -24.33 8.76
CA ASP A 13 17.14 -24.51 8.67
C ASP A 13 16.54 -23.57 7.59
N PHE A 14 17.01 -22.32 7.51
CA PHE A 14 16.60 -21.36 6.48
C PHE A 14 17.07 -21.78 5.08
N LEU A 15 18.37 -22.08 4.92
CA LEU A 15 18.98 -22.39 3.63
C LEU A 15 18.42 -23.69 3.03
N GLN A 16 18.10 -24.67 3.87
CA GLN A 16 17.51 -25.94 3.44
C GLN A 16 15.99 -25.88 3.30
N SER A 17 15.36 -24.76 3.67
CA SER A 17 13.89 -24.65 3.79
C SER A 17 13.30 -25.79 4.64
N ALA A 18 14.04 -26.22 5.66
CA ALA A 18 13.69 -27.36 6.50
C ALA A 18 12.65 -26.99 7.57
N ASP A 19 12.44 -25.69 7.79
CA ASP A 19 11.44 -25.14 8.70
C ASP A 19 10.27 -24.52 7.92
N TRP A 20 9.05 -24.83 8.33
CA TRP A 20 7.84 -24.33 7.67
C TRP A 20 7.67 -22.82 7.83
N GLU A 21 8.25 -22.21 8.87
CA GLU A 21 8.17 -20.76 9.12
C GLU A 21 8.90 -19.95 8.04
N VAL A 22 9.79 -20.59 7.26
CA VAL A 22 10.36 -19.99 6.03
C VAL A 22 9.25 -19.61 5.04
N PHE A 23 8.12 -20.32 5.07
CA PHE A 23 6.95 -20.09 4.22
C PHE A 23 5.78 -19.41 4.95
N GLU A 24 5.96 -18.95 6.20
CA GLU A 24 4.89 -18.28 6.96
C GLU A 24 4.39 -17.01 6.24
N ASN A 25 5.30 -16.31 5.57
CA ASN A 25 5.00 -15.11 4.80
C ASN A 25 5.21 -15.32 3.29
N ALA A 26 4.11 -15.52 2.57
CA ALA A 26 4.10 -15.74 1.13
C ALA A 26 4.69 -14.58 0.30
N ASN A 27 4.88 -13.39 0.89
CA ASN A 27 5.48 -12.24 0.21
C ASN A 27 7.01 -12.18 0.35
N MET A 28 7.63 -13.07 1.14
CA MET A 28 9.09 -13.10 1.32
C MET A 28 9.78 -13.84 0.19
N THR A 29 10.94 -13.31 -0.21
CA THR A 29 11.83 -13.97 -1.17
C THR A 29 13.15 -14.32 -0.48
N PRO A 30 13.71 -15.53 -0.70
CA PRO A 30 15.02 -15.90 -0.18
C PRO A 30 16.07 -14.82 -0.49
N SER A 31 16.61 -14.22 0.56
CA SER A 31 17.53 -13.09 0.50
C SER A 31 18.24 -12.93 1.83
N PRO A 32 19.37 -12.20 1.91
CA PRO A 32 19.98 -11.84 3.18
C PRO A 32 19.00 -11.15 4.13
N GLY A 33 18.10 -10.31 3.61
CA GLY A 33 17.07 -9.65 4.39
C GLY A 33 16.05 -10.62 4.99
N ALA A 34 15.72 -11.71 4.28
CA ALA A 34 14.82 -12.76 4.77
C ALA A 34 15.51 -13.66 5.80
N LEU A 35 16.81 -13.94 5.66
CA LEU A 35 17.57 -14.64 6.69
C LEU A 35 17.62 -13.83 8.00
N LEU A 36 17.85 -12.51 7.92
CA LEU A 36 17.84 -11.64 9.10
C LEU A 36 16.47 -11.61 9.78
N ASP A 37 15.39 -11.53 9.00
CA ASP A 37 14.00 -11.63 9.48
C ASP A 37 13.75 -12.96 10.20
N PHE A 38 14.14 -14.07 9.57
CA PHE A 38 14.01 -15.42 10.13
C PHE A 38 14.81 -15.62 11.43
N VAL A 39 16.03 -15.08 11.49
CA VAL A 39 16.83 -15.10 12.73
C VAL A 39 16.14 -14.32 13.84
N LEU A 40 15.59 -13.13 13.55
CA LEU A 40 14.83 -12.35 14.53
C LEU A 40 13.61 -13.13 15.04
N ASP A 41 12.87 -13.76 14.15
CA ASP A 41 11.73 -14.61 14.48
C ASP A 41 12.13 -15.75 15.43
N LYS A 42 13.16 -16.53 15.09
CA LYS A 42 13.62 -17.66 15.92
C LYS A 42 14.23 -17.25 17.26
N VAL A 43 14.69 -16.01 17.38
CA VAL A 43 15.22 -15.47 18.64
C VAL A 43 14.09 -14.95 19.52
N LEU A 44 13.10 -14.28 18.95
CA LEU A 44 12.09 -13.52 19.69
C LEU A 44 10.76 -14.26 19.88
N LYS A 45 10.32 -15.10 18.93
CA LYS A 45 9.09 -15.91 19.02
C LYS A 45 9.30 -17.15 19.91
N THR A 46 9.67 -16.94 21.18
CA THR A 46 9.81 -18.03 22.18
C THR A 46 8.90 -17.77 23.38
N PRO A 47 8.39 -18.80 24.07
CA PRO A 47 7.55 -18.60 25.25
C PRO A 47 8.21 -17.73 26.31
N GLN A 48 9.52 -17.87 26.50
CA GLN A 48 10.28 -17.13 27.49
C GLN A 48 10.34 -15.63 27.16
N VAL A 49 10.58 -15.27 25.90
CA VAL A 49 10.64 -13.85 25.49
C VAL A 49 9.24 -13.26 25.44
N LEU A 50 8.27 -13.96 24.86
CA LEU A 50 6.91 -13.43 24.67
C LEU A 50 6.18 -13.19 25.99
N SER A 51 6.42 -14.02 27.02
CA SER A 51 5.81 -13.84 28.35
C SER A 51 6.32 -12.60 29.11
N GLU A 52 7.39 -11.96 28.66
CA GLU A 52 7.82 -10.65 29.19
C GLU A 52 6.96 -9.49 28.67
N PHE A 53 6.29 -9.68 27.53
CA PHE A 53 5.47 -8.65 26.87
C PHE A 53 3.97 -8.93 26.91
N LEU A 54 3.59 -10.22 26.93
CA LEU A 54 2.21 -10.68 26.84
C LEU A 54 1.85 -11.54 28.06
N PRO A 55 0.57 -11.61 28.46
CA PRO A 55 0.14 -12.52 29.52
C PRO A 55 0.52 -13.97 29.19
N SER A 56 1.08 -14.70 30.16
CA SER A 56 1.54 -16.09 29.95
C SER A 56 0.46 -17.01 29.38
N GLU A 57 -0.79 -16.85 29.82
CA GLU A 57 -1.94 -17.60 29.31
C GLU A 57 -2.15 -17.39 27.80
N ALA A 58 -1.96 -16.17 27.30
CA ALA A 58 -2.07 -15.87 25.87
C ALA A 58 -0.89 -16.47 25.08
N VAL A 59 0.31 -16.49 25.67
CA VAL A 59 1.49 -17.11 25.07
C VAL A 59 1.29 -18.62 24.96
N GLU A 60 0.83 -19.29 26.02
CA GLU A 60 0.52 -20.72 26.02
C GLU A 60 -0.57 -21.06 25.00
N ALA A 61 -1.65 -20.28 24.95
CA ALA A 61 -2.72 -20.43 23.96
C ALA A 61 -2.20 -20.25 22.52
N HIS A 62 -1.22 -19.36 22.30
CA HIS A 62 -0.61 -19.18 20.98
C HIS A 62 0.21 -20.39 20.54
N PHE A 63 1.08 -20.92 21.40
CA PHE A 63 1.94 -22.06 21.07
C PHE A 63 1.21 -23.41 21.05
N SER A 64 0.09 -23.54 21.76
CA SER A 64 -0.80 -24.69 21.67
C SER A 64 -1.72 -24.65 20.45
N GLY A 65 -1.81 -23.50 19.78
CA GLY A 65 -2.66 -23.30 18.60
C GLY A 65 -4.12 -22.95 18.91
N ASP A 66 -4.46 -22.70 20.18
CA ASP A 66 -5.80 -22.25 20.59
C ASP A 66 -6.11 -20.84 20.06
N ILE A 67 -5.08 -19.98 19.94
CA ILE A 67 -5.15 -18.67 19.30
C ILE A 67 -3.96 -18.43 18.38
N HIS A 68 -4.07 -17.43 17.49
CA HIS A 68 -2.93 -16.94 16.72
C HIS A 68 -2.72 -15.45 16.97
N VAL A 69 -1.61 -15.09 17.62
CA VAL A 69 -1.21 -13.69 17.81
C VAL A 69 -0.49 -13.22 16.54
N HIS A 70 -1.20 -12.43 15.74
CA HIS A 70 -0.68 -11.98 14.45
C HIS A 70 0.56 -11.10 14.58
N LYS A 71 1.43 -11.20 13.57
CA LYS A 71 2.58 -10.30 13.33
C LYS A 71 3.62 -10.28 14.45
N LEU A 72 3.65 -11.31 15.29
CA LEU A 72 4.81 -11.54 16.14
C LEU A 72 6.07 -11.69 15.27
N PRO A 73 7.25 -11.32 15.80
CA PRO A 73 7.44 -10.59 17.05
C PRO A 73 7.20 -9.07 16.88
N TYR A 74 7.07 -8.56 15.66
CA TYR A 74 7.01 -7.12 15.37
C TYR A 74 5.84 -6.39 16.05
N SER A 75 4.69 -7.06 16.20
CA SER A 75 3.51 -6.51 16.88
C SER A 75 3.72 -6.20 18.36
N LEU A 76 4.84 -6.62 18.95
CA LEU A 76 5.25 -6.21 20.30
C LEU A 76 5.69 -4.73 20.36
N TRP A 77 6.13 -4.14 19.25
CA TRP A 77 6.67 -2.77 19.21
C TRP A 77 5.95 -1.84 18.26
N ILE A 78 5.52 -2.35 17.09
CA ILE A 78 4.93 -1.51 16.04
C ILE A 78 3.51 -1.96 15.69
N PRO A 79 2.61 -0.99 15.38
CA PRO A 79 1.22 -1.26 15.08
C PRO A 79 1.00 -2.12 13.83
N TYR A 80 -0.23 -2.57 13.64
CA TYR A 80 -0.59 -3.42 12.49
C TYR A 80 -0.67 -2.64 11.18
N CYS A 81 -1.82 -2.03 10.88
CA CYS A 81 -2.08 -1.34 9.62
C CYS A 81 -2.73 0.02 9.88
N THR A 82 -2.74 0.89 8.86
CA THR A 82 -3.40 2.20 8.98
C THR A 82 -3.79 2.78 7.62
N GLY A 83 -4.83 3.62 7.63
CA GLY A 83 -5.26 4.43 6.50
C GLY A 83 -4.87 5.89 6.70
N TRP A 84 -4.28 6.49 5.68
CA TRP A 84 -3.64 7.79 5.76
C TRP A 84 -4.41 8.89 5.04
N SER A 85 -4.39 10.09 5.62
CA SER A 85 -5.02 11.27 5.04
C SER A 85 -4.15 11.87 3.94
N VAL A 86 -4.58 11.70 2.70
CA VAL A 86 -3.96 12.38 1.54
C VAL A 86 -4.04 13.90 1.70
N ALA A 87 -5.18 14.44 2.16
CA ALA A 87 -5.34 15.88 2.43
C ALA A 87 -4.21 16.44 3.30
N ARG A 88 -3.85 15.73 4.37
CA ARG A 88 -2.80 16.16 5.29
C ARG A 88 -1.43 16.16 4.63
N LEU A 89 -1.13 15.18 3.79
CA LEU A 89 0.10 15.15 2.98
C LEU A 89 0.13 16.32 1.98
N MET A 90 -0.98 16.59 1.29
CA MET A 90 -1.08 17.72 0.36
C MET A 90 -0.98 19.08 1.06
N GLN A 91 -1.39 19.16 2.33
CA GLN A 91 -1.33 20.38 3.13
C GLN A 91 0.06 20.66 3.71
N LEU A 92 0.72 19.64 4.22
CA LEU A 92 1.96 19.78 4.99
C LEU A 92 3.23 19.45 4.19
N GLY A 93 3.08 18.74 3.08
CA GLY A 93 4.19 18.07 2.40
C GLY A 93 4.68 16.84 3.19
N LEU A 94 5.73 16.20 2.68
CA LEU A 94 6.35 15.04 3.32
C LEU A 94 7.52 15.47 4.22
N ARG A 95 7.40 15.19 5.52
CA ARG A 95 8.44 15.47 6.51
C ARG A 95 9.03 14.16 7.02
N THR A 96 10.26 13.85 6.62
CA THR A 96 11.03 12.72 7.14
C THR A 96 12.20 13.23 7.99
N PRO A 97 12.90 12.37 8.74
CA PRO A 97 14.10 12.78 9.47
C PRO A 97 15.22 13.32 8.58
N SER A 98 15.29 12.91 7.32
CA SER A 98 16.35 13.29 6.38
C SER A 98 15.96 14.43 5.45
N VAL A 99 14.72 14.45 4.97
CA VAL A 99 14.23 15.44 3.99
C VAL A 99 12.87 16.00 4.41
N VAL A 100 12.71 17.31 4.25
CA VAL A 100 11.45 18.02 4.43
C VAL A 100 11.02 18.58 3.09
N ALA A 101 10.10 17.88 2.43
CA ALA A 101 9.49 18.31 1.18
C ALA A 101 8.36 19.30 1.47
N ALA A 102 8.36 20.43 0.76
CA ALA A 102 7.25 21.37 0.81
C ALA A 102 5.97 20.76 0.19
N PRO A 103 4.78 21.27 0.54
CA PRO A 103 3.53 20.86 -0.08
C PRO A 103 3.62 20.85 -1.61
N PRO A 104 3.17 19.78 -2.28
CA PRO A 104 3.33 19.62 -3.72
C PRO A 104 2.51 20.64 -4.50
N LYS A 105 3.04 21.12 -5.63
CA LYS A 105 2.36 22.11 -6.50
C LYS A 105 1.97 21.56 -7.88
N HIS A 106 2.54 20.41 -8.24
CA HIS A 106 2.37 19.74 -9.53
C HIS A 106 2.12 18.26 -9.32
N PHE A 107 1.44 17.63 -10.29
CA PHE A 107 1.04 16.22 -10.22
C PHE A 107 2.21 15.28 -9.88
N ASP A 108 3.37 15.48 -10.52
CA ASP A 108 4.56 14.66 -10.32
C ASP A 108 5.07 14.70 -8.89
N SER A 109 5.05 15.89 -8.27
CA SER A 109 5.47 16.06 -6.88
C SER A 109 4.43 15.50 -5.90
N ALA A 110 3.14 15.62 -6.21
CA ALA A 110 2.07 15.07 -5.38
C ALA A 110 2.13 13.54 -5.37
N LEU A 111 2.23 12.93 -6.55
CA LEU A 111 2.33 11.48 -6.68
C LEU A 111 3.61 10.93 -6.03
N SER A 112 4.75 11.57 -6.28
CA SER A 112 6.03 11.14 -5.68
C SER A 112 5.98 11.19 -4.15
N GLN A 113 5.44 12.27 -3.56
CA GLN A 113 5.31 12.37 -2.10
C GLN A 113 4.36 11.32 -1.50
N LEU A 114 3.29 10.92 -2.21
CA LEU A 114 2.44 9.81 -1.77
C LEU A 114 3.19 8.48 -1.76
N VAL A 115 3.97 8.21 -2.81
CA VAL A 115 4.79 6.99 -2.92
C VAL A 115 5.87 6.95 -1.86
N ASP A 116 6.64 8.03 -1.71
CA ASP A 116 7.69 8.15 -0.70
C ASP A 116 7.12 8.00 0.72
N PHE A 117 5.94 8.59 0.97
CA PHE A 117 5.25 8.43 2.24
C PHE A 117 4.90 6.96 2.52
N LEU A 118 4.36 6.24 1.55
CA LEU A 118 4.06 4.80 1.70
C LEU A 118 5.32 3.99 1.97
N TYR A 119 6.46 4.33 1.33
CA TYR A 119 7.73 3.66 1.57
C TYR A 119 8.28 3.86 2.99
N VAL A 120 8.11 5.05 3.55
CA VAL A 120 8.50 5.34 4.93
C VAL A 120 7.53 4.69 5.91
N ALA A 121 6.22 4.85 5.69
CA ALA A 121 5.19 4.33 6.57
C ALA A 121 5.27 2.79 6.71
N GLN A 122 5.51 2.03 5.65
CA GLN A 122 5.59 0.56 5.77
C GLN A 122 6.72 0.04 6.69
N GLN A 123 7.72 0.86 7.04
CA GLN A 123 8.81 0.45 7.94
C GLN A 123 8.39 0.54 9.41
N GLU A 124 7.35 1.31 9.71
CA GLU A 124 6.88 1.62 11.06
C GLU A 124 5.55 0.90 11.39
N TRP A 125 5.07 0.04 10.48
CA TRP A 125 3.85 -0.76 10.61
C TRP A 125 4.06 -2.17 10.08
N THR A 126 3.39 -3.16 10.66
CA THR A 126 3.57 -4.57 10.28
C THR A 126 2.71 -5.02 9.10
N GLY A 127 1.68 -4.25 8.78
CA GLY A 127 0.63 -4.55 7.79
C GLY A 127 0.43 -3.43 6.77
N ALA A 128 -0.77 -3.44 6.16
CA ALA A 128 -1.08 -2.61 4.99
C ALA A 128 -1.09 -1.11 5.27
N GLN A 129 -0.61 -0.34 4.30
CA GLN A 129 -0.64 1.12 4.29
C GLN A 129 -1.61 1.60 3.22
N ALA A 130 -2.71 2.23 3.63
CA ALA A 130 -3.78 2.64 2.72
C ALA A 130 -3.84 4.15 2.53
N LEU A 131 -4.19 4.60 1.33
CA LEU A 131 -4.55 6.00 1.03
C LEU A 131 -5.99 6.06 0.51
N SER A 132 -6.76 7.02 1.00
CA SER A 132 -8.17 7.19 0.61
C SER A 132 -8.37 8.31 -0.40
N ALA A 133 -9.28 8.10 -1.35
CA ALA A 133 -9.69 9.08 -2.37
C ALA A 133 -8.53 9.63 -3.19
N VAL A 134 -7.59 8.74 -3.57
CA VAL A 134 -6.34 9.14 -4.25
C VAL A 134 -6.63 9.81 -5.59
N ASP A 135 -7.60 9.31 -6.33
CA ASP A 135 -8.11 9.89 -7.57
C ASP A 135 -8.57 11.34 -7.37
N LEU A 136 -9.44 11.59 -6.39
CA LEU A 136 -9.97 12.92 -6.12
C LEU A 136 -8.88 13.88 -5.64
N TYR A 137 -7.95 13.44 -4.78
CA TYR A 137 -6.89 14.32 -4.28
C TYR A 137 -5.79 14.60 -5.32
N LEU A 138 -5.60 13.72 -6.30
CA LEU A 138 -4.69 13.97 -7.42
C LEU A 138 -5.33 14.80 -8.54
N ALA A 139 -6.66 14.78 -8.66
CA ALA A 139 -7.39 15.45 -9.73
C ALA A 139 -7.14 16.97 -9.86
N PRO A 140 -7.08 17.77 -8.77
CA PRO A 140 -6.77 19.19 -8.85
C PRO A 140 -5.42 19.47 -9.52
N PHE A 141 -4.45 18.56 -9.38
CA PHE A 141 -3.15 18.69 -10.02
C PHE A 141 -3.22 18.36 -11.51
N VAL A 142 -3.99 17.33 -11.89
CA VAL A 142 -4.19 16.96 -13.30
C VAL A 142 -4.78 18.13 -14.09
N GLU A 143 -5.85 18.73 -13.56
CA GLU A 143 -6.54 19.83 -14.25
C GLU A 143 -5.72 21.12 -14.25
N ARG A 144 -5.11 21.47 -13.11
CA ARG A 144 -4.24 22.64 -13.01
C ARG A 144 -3.06 22.58 -13.97
N ASP A 145 -2.41 21.42 -14.07
CA ASP A 145 -1.24 21.24 -14.92
C ASP A 145 -1.66 20.97 -16.40
N GLY A 146 -2.96 20.87 -16.69
CA GLY A 146 -3.48 20.62 -18.04
C GLY A 146 -2.99 19.29 -18.62
N LEU A 147 -2.87 18.26 -17.79
CA LEU A 147 -2.21 17.02 -18.19
C LEU A 147 -3.10 16.16 -19.09
N PRO A 148 -2.62 15.76 -20.27
CA PRO A 148 -3.32 14.78 -21.08
C PRO A 148 -3.18 13.38 -20.45
N LEU A 149 -4.10 12.47 -20.81
CA LEU A 149 -4.20 11.10 -20.28
C LEU A 149 -2.85 10.37 -20.30
N GLU A 150 -2.09 10.51 -21.38
CA GLU A 150 -0.82 9.85 -21.61
C GLU A 150 0.23 10.25 -20.56
N LYS A 151 0.21 11.52 -20.11
CA LYS A 151 1.14 12.02 -19.09
C LYS A 151 0.76 11.50 -17.71
N VAL A 152 -0.53 11.51 -17.38
CA VAL A 152 -1.04 10.94 -16.12
C VAL A 152 -0.73 9.45 -16.06
N ARG A 153 -1.03 8.71 -17.13
CA ARG A 153 -0.73 7.28 -17.27
C ARG A 153 0.75 6.97 -17.11
N GLN A 154 1.64 7.74 -17.74
CA GLN A 154 3.09 7.52 -17.63
C GLN A 154 3.61 7.63 -16.18
N ARG A 155 3.05 8.57 -15.41
CA ARG A 155 3.45 8.81 -14.03
C ARG A 155 2.84 7.78 -13.09
N LEU A 156 1.59 7.40 -13.29
CA LEU A 156 0.95 6.31 -12.54
C LEU A 156 1.62 4.96 -12.84
N GLN A 157 2.08 4.72 -14.07
CA GLN A 157 2.88 3.54 -14.40
C GLN A 157 4.17 3.50 -13.57
N SER A 158 4.83 4.66 -13.40
CA SER A 158 6.04 4.76 -12.58
C SER A 158 5.73 4.42 -11.12
N MET A 159 4.61 4.93 -10.58
CA MET A 159 4.12 4.56 -9.24
C MET A 159 3.88 3.04 -9.12
N LEU A 160 3.19 2.43 -10.08
CA LEU A 160 2.92 0.98 -10.05
C LEU A 160 4.22 0.18 -10.02
N TYR A 161 5.20 0.53 -10.86
CA TYR A 161 6.49 -0.15 -10.83
C TYR A 161 7.21 0.03 -9.50
N GLN A 162 7.26 1.25 -8.97
CA GLN A 162 7.88 1.53 -7.67
C GLN A 162 7.22 0.67 -6.58
N LEU A 163 5.90 0.76 -6.42
CA LEU A 163 5.16 0.03 -5.39
C LEU A 163 5.15 -1.48 -5.58
N ASN A 164 5.66 -2.02 -6.70
CA ASN A 164 5.87 -3.46 -6.90
C ASN A 164 7.33 -3.92 -6.78
N VAL A 165 8.29 -3.00 -6.52
CA VAL A 165 9.68 -3.34 -6.23
C VAL A 165 9.86 -3.61 -4.72
N PRO A 166 10.57 -4.70 -4.35
CA PRO A 166 10.90 -4.99 -2.95
C PRO A 166 11.64 -3.86 -2.24
N ALA A 167 11.16 -3.47 -1.06
CA ALA A 167 11.77 -2.41 -0.25
C ALA A 167 11.58 -2.56 1.26
N ARG A 168 10.98 -3.66 1.70
CA ARG A 168 10.78 -3.99 3.11
C ARG A 168 11.73 -5.12 3.53
N ILE A 169 11.97 -5.24 4.83
CA ILE A 169 12.70 -6.39 5.40
C ILE A 169 12.13 -7.72 4.86
N GLY A 170 13.01 -8.68 4.60
CA GLY A 170 12.62 -9.92 3.92
C GLY A 170 12.49 -9.84 2.39
N MET A 171 12.97 -8.76 1.76
CA MET A 171 12.82 -8.51 0.32
C MET A 171 11.35 -8.53 -0.10
N GLN A 172 10.49 -7.95 0.74
CA GLN A 172 9.06 -7.86 0.50
C GLN A 172 8.72 -6.56 -0.22
N THR A 173 7.74 -6.64 -1.11
CA THR A 173 7.11 -5.48 -1.74
C THR A 173 6.22 -4.74 -0.74
N PRO A 174 6.09 -3.40 -0.83
CA PRO A 174 5.21 -2.64 0.05
C PRO A 174 3.75 -3.09 -0.03
N PHE A 175 3.17 -3.50 1.10
CA PHE A 175 1.74 -3.81 1.17
C PHE A 175 0.95 -2.50 1.20
N THR A 176 0.47 -2.08 0.03
CA THR A 176 -0.23 -0.81 -0.14
C THR A 176 -1.62 -0.96 -0.74
N ASN A 177 -2.53 -0.08 -0.35
CA ASN A 177 -3.90 -0.01 -0.84
C ASN A 177 -4.24 1.43 -1.23
N VAL A 178 -5.01 1.61 -2.30
CA VAL A 178 -5.54 2.93 -2.69
C VAL A 178 -7.04 2.83 -2.91
N THR A 179 -7.80 3.70 -2.24
CA THR A 179 -9.24 3.81 -2.48
C THR A 179 -9.51 4.85 -3.55
N LEU A 180 -10.31 4.48 -4.55
CA LEU A 180 -10.79 5.34 -5.63
C LEU A 180 -12.29 5.61 -5.42
N VAL A 181 -12.70 6.87 -5.51
CA VAL A 181 -14.04 7.33 -5.10
C VAL A 181 -14.86 7.89 -6.25
N PHE A 182 -14.23 8.58 -7.20
CA PHE A 182 -14.88 9.34 -8.27
C PHE A 182 -15.97 10.26 -7.70
N ASP A 183 -17.17 10.23 -8.26
CA ASP A 183 -18.31 11.02 -7.81
C ASP A 183 -19.30 10.23 -6.93
N THR A 184 -18.86 9.11 -6.35
CA THR A 184 -19.77 8.21 -5.62
C THR A 184 -20.13 8.69 -4.21
N SER A 185 -19.32 9.56 -3.60
CA SER A 185 -19.45 9.94 -2.20
C SER A 185 -19.49 11.46 -2.02
N GLN A 186 -20.65 11.96 -1.57
CA GLN A 186 -20.87 13.39 -1.36
C GLN A 186 -19.89 14.00 -0.33
N SER A 187 -19.55 13.26 0.73
CA SER A 187 -18.64 13.76 1.77
C SER A 187 -17.22 13.97 1.24
N PHE A 188 -16.76 13.14 0.29
CA PHE A 188 -15.50 13.37 -0.39
C PHE A 188 -15.60 14.53 -1.37
N LEU A 189 -16.68 14.64 -2.15
CA LEU A 189 -16.85 15.74 -3.11
C LEU A 189 -16.86 17.11 -2.43
N GLU A 190 -17.43 17.22 -1.23
CA GLU A 190 -17.45 18.47 -0.44
C GLU A 190 -16.12 18.75 0.30
N ALA A 191 -15.24 17.76 0.41
CA ALA A 191 -13.95 17.91 1.07
C ALA A 191 -13.04 18.90 0.33
N PRO A 192 -12.10 19.56 1.02
CA PRO A 192 -11.24 20.56 0.39
C PRO A 192 -10.25 19.92 -0.60
N ALA A 193 -10.21 20.48 -1.82
CA ALA A 193 -9.10 20.25 -2.75
C ALA A 193 -7.90 21.09 -2.30
N ILE A 194 -6.72 20.46 -2.18
CA ILE A 194 -5.51 21.09 -1.63
C ILE A 194 -4.36 20.98 -2.64
N VAL A 195 -3.80 22.13 -3.02
CA VAL A 195 -2.62 22.23 -3.90
C VAL A 195 -1.66 23.25 -3.31
N GLY A 196 -0.38 22.90 -3.22
CA GLY A 196 0.66 23.78 -2.68
C GLY A 196 0.40 24.18 -1.23
N GLY A 197 -0.23 23.30 -0.45
CA GLY A 197 -0.55 23.55 0.97
C GLY A 197 -1.82 24.37 1.21
N SER A 198 -2.50 24.81 0.15
CA SER A 198 -3.64 25.72 0.23
C SER A 198 -4.89 25.12 -0.40
N ARG A 199 -6.07 25.48 0.13
CA ARG A 199 -7.35 25.10 -0.47
C ARG A 199 -7.53 25.81 -1.81
N VAL A 200 -7.87 25.07 -2.85
CA VAL A 200 -8.15 25.58 -4.21
C VAL A 200 -9.59 25.37 -4.67
N GLY A 201 -10.39 24.67 -3.89
CA GLY A 201 -11.79 24.35 -4.20
C GLY A 201 -12.33 23.26 -3.29
N SER A 202 -13.36 22.57 -3.75
CA SER A 202 -13.82 21.28 -3.27
C SER A 202 -13.31 20.17 -4.21
N LEU A 203 -13.19 18.92 -3.74
CA LEU A 203 -12.77 17.81 -4.61
C LEU A 203 -13.76 17.56 -5.74
N GLY A 204 -15.05 17.84 -5.52
CA GLY A 204 -16.11 17.72 -6.52
C GLY A 204 -15.99 18.70 -7.70
N ASP A 205 -15.21 19.77 -7.56
CA ASP A 205 -14.93 20.68 -8.66
C ASP A 205 -13.98 20.07 -9.71
N PHE A 206 -13.31 18.95 -9.38
CA PHE A 206 -12.25 18.31 -10.18
C PHE A 206 -12.58 16.85 -10.55
N VAL A 207 -13.86 16.50 -10.70
CA VAL A 207 -14.26 15.12 -11.00
C VAL A 207 -13.69 14.62 -12.32
N GLU A 208 -13.57 15.48 -13.34
CA GLU A 208 -13.01 15.12 -14.63
C GLU A 208 -11.53 14.66 -14.50
N GLY A 209 -10.73 15.38 -13.71
CA GLY A 209 -9.38 14.96 -13.37
C GLY A 209 -9.34 13.61 -12.65
N ALA A 210 -10.31 13.33 -11.76
CA ALA A 210 -10.38 12.06 -11.03
C ALA A 210 -10.74 10.89 -11.96
N LEU A 211 -11.66 11.10 -12.90
CA LEU A 211 -11.99 10.12 -13.94
C LEU A 211 -10.80 9.83 -14.85
N LEU A 212 -9.99 10.84 -15.16
CA LEU A 212 -8.76 10.69 -15.95
C LEU A 212 -7.70 9.87 -15.19
N VAL A 213 -7.51 10.11 -13.89
CA VAL A 213 -6.67 9.26 -13.01
C VAL A 213 -7.20 7.83 -12.97
N GLY A 214 -8.51 7.64 -12.82
CA GLY A 214 -9.15 6.33 -12.83
C GLY A 214 -8.91 5.57 -14.13
N ARG A 215 -9.17 6.21 -15.27
CA ARG A 215 -8.92 5.63 -16.61
C ARG A 215 -7.47 5.20 -16.78
N ALA A 216 -6.54 6.10 -16.46
CA ALA A 216 -5.11 5.81 -16.54
C ALA A 216 -4.71 4.61 -15.66
N LEU A 217 -5.22 4.50 -14.43
CA LEU A 217 -4.96 3.36 -13.54
C LEU A 217 -5.51 2.06 -14.10
N PHE A 218 -6.78 2.04 -14.51
CA PHE A 218 -7.41 0.80 -14.98
C PHE A 218 -6.89 0.34 -16.33
N GLU A 219 -6.40 1.24 -17.21
CA GLU A 219 -5.66 0.85 -18.41
C GLU A 219 -4.38 0.09 -18.03
N LEU A 220 -3.65 0.58 -17.04
CA LEU A 220 -2.41 -0.05 -16.57
C LEU A 220 -2.67 -1.37 -15.85
N TYR A 221 -3.71 -1.44 -15.01
CA TYR A 221 -4.10 -2.68 -14.34
C TYR A 221 -4.54 -3.75 -15.34
N ALA A 222 -5.37 -3.39 -16.34
CA ALA A 222 -5.81 -4.31 -17.38
C ALA A 222 -4.64 -4.80 -18.26
N ALA A 223 -3.65 -3.95 -18.53
CA ALA A 223 -2.43 -4.34 -19.23
C ALA A 223 -1.57 -5.31 -18.41
N GLY A 224 -1.24 -4.92 -17.17
CA GLY A 224 -0.29 -5.62 -16.32
C GLY A 224 1.17 -5.21 -16.54
N ASP A 225 2.10 -6.01 -16.01
CA ASP A 225 3.55 -5.81 -16.20
C ASP A 225 4.00 -6.13 -17.65
N ALA A 226 5.31 -6.09 -17.90
CA ALA A 226 5.88 -6.38 -19.22
C ALA A 226 5.58 -7.80 -19.76
N LEU A 227 5.19 -8.73 -18.88
CA LEU A 227 4.77 -10.09 -19.21
C LEU A 227 3.24 -10.25 -19.17
N GLY A 228 2.50 -9.16 -18.97
CA GLY A 228 1.05 -9.15 -18.81
C GLY A 228 0.58 -9.74 -17.49
N ARG A 229 1.41 -9.83 -16.45
CA ARG A 229 0.99 -10.29 -15.12
C ARG A 229 0.29 -9.17 -14.36
N PRO A 230 -0.64 -9.48 -13.44
CA PRO A 230 -1.27 -8.45 -12.63
C PRO A 230 -0.24 -7.72 -11.75
N PHE A 231 -0.45 -6.42 -11.53
CA PHE A 231 0.21 -5.72 -10.43
C PHE A 231 -0.44 -6.13 -9.12
N THR A 232 0.36 -6.50 -8.12
CA THR A 232 -0.15 -6.82 -6.79
C THR A 232 -0.48 -5.56 -6.00
N PHE A 233 0.34 -4.51 -6.16
CA PHE A 233 0.21 -3.26 -5.40
C PHE A 233 0.21 -1.98 -6.27
N PRO A 234 -0.29 -0.85 -5.75
CA PRO A 234 -1.22 -0.83 -4.62
C PRO A 234 -2.51 -1.56 -5.02
N ILE A 235 -3.16 -2.23 -4.08
CA ILE A 235 -4.46 -2.84 -4.37
C ILE A 235 -5.48 -1.71 -4.55
N PRO A 236 -6.12 -1.57 -5.71
CA PRO A 236 -7.19 -0.62 -5.89
C PRO A 236 -8.46 -1.13 -5.20
N THR A 237 -9.07 -0.27 -4.38
CA THR A 237 -10.40 -0.48 -3.79
C THR A 237 -11.34 0.58 -4.32
N LEU A 238 -12.43 0.17 -4.96
CA LEU A 238 -13.46 1.08 -5.46
C LEU A 238 -14.50 1.34 -4.39
N MET A 239 -14.84 2.61 -4.14
CA MET A 239 -15.92 2.93 -3.22
C MET A 239 -17.27 2.61 -3.84
N LEU A 240 -17.89 1.50 -3.41
CA LEU A 240 -19.26 1.19 -3.78
C LEU A 240 -20.27 1.97 -2.94
N THR A 241 -21.05 2.82 -3.61
CA THR A 241 -22.23 3.47 -3.04
C THR A 241 -23.42 3.32 -3.99
N LYS A 242 -24.60 3.80 -3.58
CA LYS A 242 -25.77 3.90 -4.47
C LYS A 242 -25.52 4.77 -5.72
N ASN A 243 -24.47 5.60 -5.70
CA ASN A 243 -24.10 6.48 -6.80
C ASN A 243 -23.01 5.87 -7.69
N PHE A 244 -22.60 4.61 -7.52
CA PHE A 244 -21.65 3.98 -8.44
C PHE A 244 -22.24 3.93 -9.88
N ASP A 245 -21.43 4.24 -10.91
CA ASP A 245 -21.92 4.25 -12.30
C ASP A 245 -21.97 2.85 -12.91
N TRP A 246 -22.98 2.08 -12.50
CA TRP A 246 -23.27 0.75 -13.06
C TRP A 246 -23.65 0.78 -14.55
N SER A 247 -24.04 1.95 -15.08
CA SER A 247 -24.53 2.08 -16.46
C SER A 247 -23.49 2.56 -17.46
N GLY A 248 -22.30 2.98 -16.99
CA GLY A 248 -21.26 3.60 -17.82
C GLY A 248 -21.66 4.94 -18.45
N ARG A 249 -22.74 5.58 -17.97
CA ARG A 249 -23.28 6.83 -18.56
C ARG A 249 -22.60 8.09 -18.06
N ARG A 250 -21.96 8.04 -16.89
CA ARG A 250 -21.29 9.17 -16.23
C ARG A 250 -19.78 9.09 -16.35
N TRP A 251 -19.20 7.90 -16.29
CA TRP A 251 -17.74 7.71 -16.33
C TRP A 251 -17.23 7.30 -17.73
N GLY A 252 -18.12 7.26 -18.72
CA GLY A 252 -17.83 6.74 -20.04
C GLY A 252 -17.34 5.29 -19.97
N GLU A 253 -16.29 4.98 -20.73
CA GLU A 253 -15.70 3.63 -20.80
C GLU A 253 -14.99 3.17 -19.52
N LEU A 254 -14.80 4.04 -18.51
CA LEU A 254 -14.10 3.66 -17.28
C LEU A 254 -14.81 2.52 -16.54
N THR A 255 -16.15 2.50 -16.52
CA THR A 255 -16.91 1.41 -15.90
C THR A 255 -16.58 0.07 -16.56
N ASP A 256 -16.57 0.00 -17.88
CA ASP A 256 -16.26 -1.24 -18.61
C ASP A 256 -14.81 -1.66 -18.39
N LEU A 257 -13.88 -0.69 -18.39
CA LEU A 257 -12.46 -0.93 -18.14
C LEU A 257 -12.18 -1.46 -16.72
N ILE A 258 -12.92 -0.98 -15.72
CA ILE A 258 -12.91 -1.50 -14.35
C ILE A 258 -13.27 -3.00 -14.36
N PHE A 259 -14.41 -3.35 -14.97
CA PHE A 259 -14.87 -4.73 -15.00
C PHE A 259 -13.98 -5.63 -15.87
N GLU A 260 -13.37 -5.10 -16.92
CA GLU A 260 -12.36 -5.81 -17.70
C GLU A 260 -11.13 -6.16 -16.83
N ALA A 261 -10.60 -5.20 -16.08
CA ALA A 261 -9.49 -5.44 -15.17
C ALA A 261 -9.85 -6.51 -14.12
N VAL A 262 -11.08 -6.47 -13.60
CA VAL A 262 -11.56 -7.45 -12.60
C VAL A 262 -11.60 -8.84 -13.22
N ALA A 263 -12.22 -8.97 -14.40
CA ALA A 263 -12.39 -10.24 -15.08
C ALA A 263 -11.07 -10.85 -15.54
N ARG A 264 -10.12 -10.03 -16.00
CA ARG A 264 -8.85 -10.51 -16.59
C ARG A 264 -7.72 -10.66 -15.57
N LYS A 265 -7.72 -9.85 -14.52
CA LYS A 265 -6.56 -9.72 -13.60
C LYS A 265 -6.91 -9.90 -12.13
N GLY A 266 -8.19 -9.99 -11.77
CA GLY A 266 -8.64 -10.09 -10.38
C GLY A 266 -8.51 -8.77 -9.58
N THR A 267 -8.41 -7.62 -10.27
CA THR A 267 -8.36 -6.29 -9.65
C THR A 267 -9.45 -5.41 -10.26
N ALA A 268 -10.25 -4.65 -9.55
CA ALA A 268 -10.10 -4.14 -8.19
C ALA A 268 -10.92 -4.87 -7.12
N TYR A 269 -10.70 -4.49 -5.86
CA TYR A 269 -11.63 -4.76 -4.76
C TYR A 269 -12.74 -3.70 -4.76
N PHE A 270 -13.85 -4.02 -4.09
CA PHE A 270 -15.06 -3.21 -4.03
C PHE A 270 -15.54 -3.06 -2.58
#